data_AF-A0AA38LYG6-F1
#
_entry.id   AF-A0AA38LYG6-F1
#
_cell.length_a   1.000
_cell.length_b   1.000
_cell.length_c   1.000
_cell.angle_alpha   90.00
_cell.angle_beta   90.00
_cell.angle_gamma   90.00
#
_symmetry.space_group_name_H-M   'P 1'
#
loop_
_entity.id
_entity.type
_entity.pdbx_description
1 polymer ?
#
loop_
_entity_poly.entity_id
_entity_poly.type
_entity_poly.pdbx_seq_one_letter_code
_entity_poly.pdbx_strand_id
1 'polypeptide(L)'
;MQHMVREIQYYVSFEVVQPVWRTLSVTIRNAVDLDAIILAHSNFLDSVLSRCFLRPESAGIFQLLEKISSLVLEFTYLLASTFKAIDDEVMRRRRLANQIRMKTLKNEWGMTKQDELESREMGRKFAINCVQPLERQSKELAVRWKVAFWLCLFYWRVSRRYVRPQWALYSVNWARVKIQT
;
A
#
# COMPACT_ATOMS: atom_id res chain seq x y z
N MET A 1 -0.16 1.19 -5.94
CA MET A 1 -0.38 1.49 -4.50
C MET A 1 0.70 2.41 -3.95
N GLN A 2 1.99 2.03 -4.03
CA GLN A 2 3.11 2.81 -3.48
C GLN A 2 3.14 4.29 -3.89
N HIS A 3 2.92 4.59 -5.19
CA HIS A 3 2.87 5.98 -5.66
C HIS A 3 1.85 6.81 -4.87
N MET A 4 0.60 6.36 -4.77
CA MET A 4 -0.45 7.08 -4.05
C MET A 4 -0.10 7.29 -2.57
N VAL A 5 0.42 6.27 -1.89
CA VAL A 5 0.82 6.37 -0.48
C VAL A 5 1.90 7.43 -0.31
N ARG A 6 2.90 7.42 -1.20
CA ARG A 6 3.97 8.40 -1.20
C ARG A 6 3.46 9.83 -1.44
N GLU A 7 2.53 10.00 -2.38
CA GLU A 7 1.92 11.31 -2.65
C GLU A 7 1.13 11.85 -1.44
N ILE A 8 0.44 10.99 -0.70
CA ILE A 8 -0.25 11.38 0.54
C ILE A 8 0.76 11.78 1.61
N GLN A 9 1.82 10.99 1.79
CA GLN A 9 2.90 11.29 2.74
C GLN A 9 3.60 12.62 2.40
N TYR A 10 3.84 12.88 1.11
CA TYR A 10 4.38 14.16 0.64
C TYR A 10 3.45 15.32 0.96
N TYR A 11 2.15 15.18 0.68
CA TYR A 11 1.18 16.23 0.98
C TYR A 11 1.16 16.59 2.47
N VAL A 12 1.05 15.60 3.36
CA VAL A 12 1.00 15.86 4.80
C VAL A 12 2.30 16.54 5.27
N SER A 13 3.46 16.04 4.84
CA SER A 13 4.74 16.53 5.34
C SER A 13 5.12 17.90 4.76
N PHE A 14 5.08 18.04 3.43
CA PHE A 14 5.66 19.20 2.73
C PHE A 14 4.63 20.27 2.38
N GLU A 15 3.37 19.92 2.13
CA GLU A 15 2.34 20.90 1.78
C GLU A 15 1.60 21.42 3.02
N VAL A 16 1.46 20.59 4.07
CA VAL A 16 0.73 20.95 5.28
C VAL A 16 1.66 21.29 6.44
N VAL A 17 2.42 20.31 6.95
CA VAL A 17 3.19 20.47 8.19
C VAL A 17 4.30 21.49 8.04
N GLN A 18 5.13 21.38 7.01
CA GLN A 18 6.28 22.28 6.84
C GLN A 18 5.90 23.76 6.70
N PRO A 19 4.89 24.17 5.89
CA PRO A 19 4.50 25.57 5.78
C PRO A 19 3.87 26.10 7.07
N VAL A 20 3.04 25.31 7.74
CA VAL A 20 2.38 25.70 8.99
C VAL A 20 3.39 25.86 10.12
N TRP A 21 4.39 24.97 10.18
CA TRP A 21 5.54 25.12 11.08
C TRP A 21 6.36 26.38 10.83
N ARG A 22 6.63 26.71 9.55
CA ARG A 22 7.34 27.94 9.19
C ARG A 22 6.57 29.16 9.67
N THR A 23 5.26 29.21 9.47
CA THR A 23 4.40 30.29 9.97
C THR A 23 4.52 30.41 11.48
N LEU A 24 4.32 29.31 12.23
CA LEU A 24 4.45 29.30 13.68
C LEU A 24 5.81 29.83 14.16
N SER A 25 6.90 29.37 13.54
CA SER A 25 8.26 29.77 13.92
C SER A 25 8.49 31.28 13.75
N VAL A 26 7.92 31.88 12.69
CA VAL A 26 7.99 33.33 12.47
C VAL A 26 7.13 34.08 13.49
N THR A 27 5.90 33.60 13.74
CA THR A 27 4.98 34.24 14.69
C THR A 27 5.54 34.22 16.11
N ILE A 28 6.13 33.10 16.55
CA ILE A 28 6.75 33.00 17.89
C ILE A 28 7.95 33.95 18.02
N ARG A 29 8.79 34.08 16.99
CA ARG A 29 9.96 34.99 17.04
C ARG A 29 9.57 36.45 17.14
N ASN A 30 8.41 36.81 16.60
CA ASN A 30 7.89 38.19 16.60
C ASN A 30 6.88 38.44 17.73
N ALA A 31 6.58 37.44 18.55
CA ALA A 31 5.60 37.56 19.63
C ALA A 31 6.15 38.47 20.75
N VAL A 32 5.33 39.41 21.19
CA VAL A 32 5.69 40.38 22.24
C VAL A 32 5.31 39.85 23.63
N ASP A 33 4.24 39.05 23.70
CA ASP A 33 3.66 38.52 24.93
C ASP A 33 3.40 37.01 24.85
N LEU A 34 3.14 36.41 26.01
CA LEU A 34 2.82 34.99 26.11
C LEU A 34 1.49 34.65 25.41
N ASP A 35 0.53 35.56 25.44
CA ASP A 35 -0.78 35.36 24.83
C ASP A 35 -0.66 35.27 23.29
N ALA A 36 0.20 36.05 22.65
CA ALA A 36 0.49 35.89 21.23
C ALA A 36 1.12 34.53 20.91
N ILE A 37 1.97 33.99 21.79
CA ILE A 37 2.56 32.64 21.63
C ILE A 37 1.45 31.57 21.72
N ILE A 38 0.58 31.66 22.73
CA ILE A 38 -0.54 30.71 22.92
C ILE A 38 -1.47 30.77 21.71
N LEU A 39 -1.82 31.97 21.23
CA LEU A 39 -2.67 32.16 20.07
C LEU A 39 -2.03 31.59 18.80
N ALA A 40 -0.74 31.86 18.58
CA ALA A 40 0.01 31.32 17.44
C ALA A 40 0.02 29.79 17.45
N HIS A 41 0.19 29.18 18.62
CA HIS A 41 0.15 27.73 18.79
C HIS A 41 -1.25 27.15 18.54
N SER A 42 -2.31 27.77 19.06
CA SER A 42 -3.70 27.34 18.79
C SER A 42 -4.02 27.41 17.30
N ASN A 43 -3.63 28.49 16.62
CA ASN A 43 -3.79 28.64 15.17
C ASN A 43 -2.99 27.60 14.38
N PHE A 44 -1.79 27.24 14.85
CA PHE A 44 -0.99 26.17 14.27
C PHE A 44 -1.73 24.84 14.34
N LEU A 45 -2.20 24.44 15.53
CA LEU A 45 -2.96 23.20 15.71
C LEU A 45 -4.23 23.20 14.86
N ASP A 46 -4.96 24.30 14.83
CA ASP A 46 -6.19 24.42 14.06
C ASP A 46 -5.96 24.27 12.55
N SER A 47 -4.86 24.84 12.05
CA SER A 47 -4.45 24.73 10.65
C SER A 47 -3.96 23.33 10.30
N VAL A 48 -3.19 22.67 11.17
CA VAL A 48 -2.76 21.27 10.95
C VAL A 48 -3.97 20.33 10.98
N LEU A 49 -4.84 20.43 11.98
CA LEU A 49 -5.99 19.54 12.13
C LEU A 49 -6.99 19.66 10.96
N SER A 50 -7.23 20.89 10.48
CA SER A 50 -8.09 21.09 9.29
C SER A 50 -7.46 20.53 8.02
N ARG A 51 -6.18 20.83 7.76
CA ARG A 51 -5.50 20.48 6.51
C ARG A 51 -5.07 19.02 6.43
N CYS A 52 -4.87 18.35 7.57
CA CYS A 52 -4.63 16.90 7.65
C CYS A 52 -5.92 16.07 7.64
N PHE A 53 -7.09 16.70 7.40
CA PHE A 53 -8.40 16.04 7.37
C PHE A 53 -8.84 15.42 8.72
N LEU A 54 -8.32 15.91 9.84
CA LEU A 54 -8.60 15.38 11.18
C LEU A 54 -9.79 16.05 11.85
N ARG A 55 -10.43 17.04 11.21
CA ARG A 55 -11.66 17.65 11.72
C ARG A 55 -12.89 16.78 11.44
N PRO A 56 -13.96 16.89 12.25
CA PRO A 56 -15.22 16.19 12.02
C PRO A 56 -15.82 16.47 10.63
N GLU A 57 -15.66 17.69 10.13
CA GLU A 57 -16.10 18.13 8.80
C GLU A 57 -15.44 17.34 7.66
N SER A 58 -14.23 16.85 7.90
CA SER A 58 -13.41 16.07 6.96
C SER A 58 -13.42 14.57 7.25
N ALA A 59 -14.30 14.10 8.15
CA ALA A 59 -14.37 12.70 8.58
C ALA A 59 -14.50 11.71 7.39
N GLY A 60 -15.21 12.09 6.32
CA GLY A 60 -15.34 11.24 5.13
C GLY A 60 -14.01 10.98 4.40
N ILE A 61 -13.13 11.98 4.30
CA ILE A 61 -11.80 11.82 3.70
C ILE A 61 -10.90 11.00 4.63
N PHE A 62 -10.98 11.25 5.93
CA PHE A 62 -10.20 10.52 6.92
C PHE A 62 -10.55 9.03 6.94
N GLN A 63 -11.83 8.67 7.00
CA GLN A 63 -12.30 7.28 6.91
C GLN A 63 -11.82 6.59 5.62
N LEU A 64 -11.73 7.35 4.53
CA LEU A 64 -11.23 6.81 3.28
C LEU A 64 -9.71 6.57 3.30
N LEU A 65 -8.94 7.46 3.94
CA LEU A 65 -7.52 7.26 4.20
C LEU A 65 -7.27 6.06 5.12
N GLU A 66 -8.08 5.87 6.15
CA GLU A 66 -8.06 4.67 7.00
C GLU A 66 -8.34 3.42 6.16
N LYS A 67 -9.38 3.44 5.32
CA LYS A 67 -9.73 2.32 4.44
C LYS A 67 -8.60 1.98 3.46
N ILE A 68 -7.95 2.98 2.89
CA ILE A 68 -6.78 2.81 2.03
C ILE A 68 -5.62 2.19 2.82
N SER A 69 -5.36 2.67 4.03
CA SER A 69 -4.30 2.14 4.89
C SER A 69 -4.54 0.67 5.24
N SER A 70 -5.78 0.31 5.59
CA SER A 70 -6.19 -1.08 5.81
C SER A 70 -6.02 -1.94 4.57
N LEU A 71 -6.34 -1.43 3.37
CA LEU A 71 -6.10 -2.15 2.11
C LEU A 71 -4.61 -2.37 1.83
N VAL A 72 -3.73 -1.42 2.17
CA VAL A 72 -2.27 -1.62 2.08
C VAL A 72 -1.84 -2.75 3.00
N LEU A 73 -2.32 -2.75 4.25
CA LEU A 73 -1.98 -3.80 5.22
C LEU A 73 -2.47 -5.17 4.75
N GLU A 74 -3.71 -5.28 4.28
CA GLU A 74 -4.29 -6.52 3.77
C GLU A 74 -3.48 -7.07 2.58
N PHE A 75 -3.06 -6.20 1.66
CA PHE A 75 -2.20 -6.58 0.54
C PHE A 75 -0.82 -7.05 0.99
N THR A 76 -0.21 -6.37 1.97
CA THR A 76 1.11 -6.77 2.50
C THR A 76 1.05 -8.12 3.19
N TYR A 77 -0.02 -8.40 3.93
CA TYR A 77 -0.24 -9.68 4.59
C TYR A 77 -0.45 -10.82 3.56
N LEU A 78 -1.26 -10.57 2.53
CA LEU A 78 -1.44 -11.51 1.43
C LEU A 78 -0.10 -11.87 0.78
N LEU A 79 0.69 -10.85 0.40
CA LEU A 79 2.01 -11.07 -0.17
C LEU A 79 2.93 -11.85 0.78
N ALA A 80 3.02 -11.46 2.05
CA ALA A 80 3.88 -12.13 3.01
C ALA A 80 3.53 -13.62 3.19
N SER A 81 2.24 -13.94 3.30
CA SER A 81 1.76 -15.33 3.43
C SER A 81 2.04 -16.16 2.17
N THR A 82 1.87 -15.56 0.99
CA THR A 82 2.12 -16.25 -0.28
C THR A 82 3.59 -16.46 -0.57
N PHE A 83 4.44 -15.46 -0.28
CA PHE A 83 5.88 -15.63 -0.41
C PHE A 83 6.40 -16.72 0.51
N LYS A 84 5.90 -16.80 1.75
CA LYS A 84 6.24 -17.90 2.65
C LYS A 84 5.88 -19.27 2.05
N ALA A 85 4.67 -19.43 1.51
CA ALA A 85 4.24 -20.67 0.87
C ALA A 85 5.06 -21.00 -0.39
N ILE A 86 5.45 -20.00 -1.17
CA ILE A 86 6.32 -20.16 -2.35
C ILE A 86 7.71 -20.62 -1.91
N ASP A 87 8.30 -19.97 -0.90
CA ASP A 87 9.61 -20.33 -0.37
C ASP A 87 9.63 -21.77 0.15
N ASP A 88 8.59 -22.17 0.90
CA ASP A 88 8.44 -23.54 1.39
C ASP A 88 8.38 -24.56 0.24
N GLU A 89 7.62 -24.26 -0.82
CA GLU A 89 7.52 -25.13 -2.01
C GLU A 89 8.82 -25.18 -2.81
N VAL A 90 9.52 -24.06 -2.96
CA VAL A 90 10.84 -23.99 -3.62
C VAL A 90 11.85 -24.82 -2.83
N MET A 91 11.88 -24.66 -1.51
CA MET A 91 12.78 -25.42 -0.63
C MET A 91 12.46 -26.92 -0.66
N ARG A 92 11.18 -27.30 -0.70
CA ARG A 92 10.74 -28.69 -0.84
C ARG A 92 11.24 -29.30 -2.16
N ARG A 93 11.03 -28.62 -3.29
CA ARG A 93 11.50 -29.08 -4.62
C ARG A 93 13.02 -29.21 -4.66
N ARG A 94 13.74 -28.28 -4.03
CA ARG A 94 15.20 -28.31 -3.94
C ARG A 94 15.69 -29.51 -3.13
N ARG A 95 15.05 -29.82 -1.99
CA ARG A 95 15.36 -31.02 -1.19
C ARG A 95 15.12 -32.30 -1.97
N LEU A 96 14.00 -32.39 -2.68
CA LEU A 96 13.67 -33.54 -3.51
C LEU A 96 14.71 -33.73 -4.63
N ALA A 97 15.07 -32.66 -5.35
CA ALA A 97 16.10 -32.71 -6.39
C ALA A 97 17.46 -33.17 -5.85
N ASN A 98 17.84 -32.71 -4.66
CA ASN A 98 19.07 -33.16 -4.00
C ASN A 98 19.00 -34.64 -3.62
N GLN A 99 17.88 -35.12 -3.09
CA GLN A 99 17.70 -36.55 -2.76
C GLN A 99 17.77 -37.43 -4.00
N ILE A 100 17.10 -37.04 -5.10
CA ILE A 100 17.17 -37.72 -6.39
C ILE A 100 18.63 -37.80 -6.83
N ARG A 101 19.35 -36.67 -6.81
CA ARG A 101 20.77 -36.61 -7.18
C ARG A 101 21.64 -37.55 -6.33
N MET A 102 21.43 -37.59 -5.01
CA MET A 102 22.19 -38.47 -4.12
C MET A 102 21.90 -39.95 -4.35
N LYS A 103 20.65 -40.33 -4.64
CA LYS A 103 20.28 -41.71 -5.01
C LYS A 103 20.91 -42.11 -6.35
N THR A 104 20.87 -41.23 -7.34
CA THR A 104 21.53 -41.44 -8.63
C THR A 104 23.03 -41.66 -8.49
N LEU A 105 23.71 -40.90 -7.61
CA LEU A 105 25.14 -41.09 -7.32
C LEU A 105 25.45 -42.44 -6.66
N LYS A 106 24.48 -43.02 -5.94
CA LYS A 106 24.60 -44.36 -5.34
C LYS A 106 24.25 -45.50 -6.31
N ASN A 107 24.07 -45.19 -7.60
CA ASN A 107 23.54 -46.11 -8.63
C ASN A 107 22.16 -46.71 -8.27
N GLU A 108 21.41 -46.03 -7.41
CA GLU A 108 20.03 -46.37 -7.09
C GLU A 108 19.08 -45.56 -7.99
N TRP A 109 17.88 -46.09 -8.25
CA TRP A 109 16.84 -45.37 -8.96
C TRP A 109 16.47 -44.08 -8.19
N GLY A 110 16.59 -42.93 -8.87
CA GLY A 110 16.42 -41.62 -8.24
C GLY A 110 14.99 -41.32 -7.77
N MET A 111 13.98 -41.92 -8.41
CA MET A 111 12.55 -41.67 -8.18
C MET A 111 11.73 -42.90 -8.55
N THR A 112 10.77 -43.28 -7.70
CA THR A 112 9.79 -44.34 -8.01
C THR A 112 8.56 -43.72 -8.71
N LYS A 113 7.78 -44.51 -9.46
CA LYS A 113 6.50 -44.04 -10.04
C LYS A 113 5.54 -43.49 -8.98
N GLN A 114 5.54 -44.08 -7.78
CA GLN A 114 4.72 -43.62 -6.66
C GLN A 114 5.17 -42.26 -6.13
N ASP A 115 6.48 -42.08 -5.93
CA ASP A 115 7.08 -40.80 -5.53
C ASP A 115 6.80 -39.67 -6.55
N GLU A 116 6.75 -40.01 -7.85
CA GLU A 116 6.43 -39.06 -8.93
C GLU A 116 4.96 -38.63 -8.87
N LEU A 117 4.04 -39.57 -8.65
CA LEU A 117 2.61 -39.28 -8.48
C LEU A 117 2.37 -38.39 -7.25
N GLU A 118 2.99 -38.70 -6.12
CA GLU A 118 2.92 -37.88 -4.90
C GLU A 118 3.45 -36.46 -5.17
N SER A 119 4.56 -36.34 -5.89
CA SER A 119 5.13 -35.03 -6.26
C SER A 119 4.18 -34.21 -7.13
N ARG A 120 3.47 -34.86 -8.07
CA ARG A 120 2.44 -34.22 -8.92
C ARG A 120 1.22 -33.80 -8.10
N GLU A 121 0.77 -34.64 -7.17
CA GLU A 121 -0.33 -34.30 -6.27
C GLU A 121 0.00 -33.12 -5.36
N MET A 122 1.21 -33.08 -4.80
CA MET A 122 1.65 -31.97 -3.97
C MET A 122 1.76 -30.67 -4.76
N GLY A 123 2.24 -30.73 -6.00
CA GLY A 123 2.22 -29.58 -6.92
C GLY A 123 0.80 -29.10 -7.23
N ARG A 124 -0.15 -30.03 -7.40
CA ARG A 124 -1.57 -29.70 -7.59
C ARG A 124 -2.18 -29.07 -6.33
N LYS A 125 -1.89 -29.61 -5.15
CA LYS A 125 -2.31 -29.04 -3.86
C LYS A 125 -1.76 -27.62 -3.67
N PHE A 126 -0.49 -27.37 -4.01
CA PHE A 126 0.09 -26.02 -3.98
C PHE A 126 -0.64 -25.06 -4.95
N ALA A 127 -0.90 -25.49 -6.19
CA ALA A 127 -1.61 -24.66 -7.16
C ALA A 127 -3.03 -24.30 -6.69
N ILE A 128 -3.77 -25.27 -6.13
CA ILE A 128 -5.14 -25.06 -5.66
C ILE A 128 -5.17 -24.23 -4.36
N ASN A 129 -4.27 -24.47 -3.42
CA ASN A 129 -4.34 -23.87 -2.08
C ASN A 129 -3.60 -22.53 -1.98
N CYS A 130 -2.58 -22.30 -2.81
CA CYS A 130 -1.79 -21.07 -2.75
C CYS A 130 -2.03 -20.16 -3.96
N VAL A 131 -1.91 -20.70 -5.18
CA VAL A 131 -1.92 -19.87 -6.40
C VAL A 131 -3.33 -19.36 -6.73
N GLN A 132 -4.34 -20.22 -6.65
CA GLN A 132 -5.73 -19.84 -6.95
C GLN A 132 -6.29 -18.80 -5.96
N PRO A 133 -6.14 -18.93 -4.63
CA PRO A 133 -6.61 -17.92 -3.68
C PRO A 133 -5.86 -16.60 -3.82
N LEU A 134 -4.54 -16.65 -4.05
CA LEU A 134 -3.74 -15.45 -4.32
C LEU A 134 -4.29 -14.65 -5.49
N GLU A 135 -4.57 -15.33 -6.61
CA GLU A 135 -5.10 -14.67 -7.81
C GLU A 135 -6.46 -14.02 -7.54
N ARG A 136 -7.36 -14.73 -6.85
CA ARG A 136 -8.69 -14.21 -6.49
C ARG A 136 -8.59 -13.00 -5.57
N GLN A 137 -7.88 -13.15 -4.44
CA GLN A 137 -7.73 -12.10 -3.44
C GLN A 137 -6.99 -10.88 -3.99
N SER A 138 -5.96 -11.08 -4.82
CA SER A 138 -5.27 -9.99 -5.50
C SER A 138 -6.19 -9.20 -6.43
N LYS A 139 -7.08 -9.87 -7.18
CA LYS A 139 -8.07 -9.21 -8.05
C LYS A 139 -9.09 -8.43 -7.23
N GLU A 140 -9.61 -9.02 -6.16
CA GLU A 140 -10.58 -8.38 -5.25
C GLU A 140 -9.98 -7.12 -4.60
N LEU A 141 -8.75 -7.22 -4.07
CA LEU A 141 -8.03 -6.09 -3.50
C LEU A 141 -7.79 -4.99 -4.53
N ALA A 142 -7.42 -5.35 -5.76
CA ALA A 142 -7.22 -4.38 -6.83
C ALA A 142 -8.51 -3.61 -7.19
N VAL A 143 -9.68 -4.27 -7.17
CA VAL A 143 -10.96 -3.60 -7.39
C VAL A 143 -11.29 -2.68 -6.23
N ARG A 144 -11.19 -3.16 -4.98
CA ARG A 144 -11.41 -2.35 -3.77
C ARG A 144 -10.51 -1.12 -3.74
N TRP A 145 -9.24 -1.28 -4.10
CA TRP A 145 -8.28 -0.20 -4.21
C TRP A 145 -8.68 0.84 -5.26
N LYS A 146 -9.09 0.42 -6.46
CA LYS A 146 -9.53 1.34 -7.51
C LYS A 146 -10.72 2.18 -7.04
N VAL A 147 -11.70 1.56 -6.41
CA VAL A 147 -12.87 2.27 -5.87
C VAL A 147 -12.44 3.28 -4.81
N ALA A 148 -11.62 2.87 -3.84
CA ALA A 148 -11.12 3.77 -2.80
C ALA A 148 -10.31 4.93 -3.38
N PHE A 149 -9.46 4.66 -4.37
CA PHE A 149 -8.68 5.67 -5.09
C PHE A 149 -9.58 6.70 -5.79
N TRP A 150 -10.59 6.24 -6.52
CA TRP A 150 -11.53 7.13 -7.22
C TRP A 150 -12.36 7.97 -6.26
N LEU A 151 -12.84 7.38 -5.17
CA LEU A 151 -13.51 8.12 -4.11
C LEU A 151 -12.58 9.17 -3.49
N CYS A 152 -11.30 8.84 -3.28
CA CYS A 152 -10.33 9.76 -2.70
C CYS A 152 -10.10 10.94 -3.64
N LEU A 153 -9.91 10.65 -4.92
CA LEU A 153 -9.80 11.64 -5.98
C LEU A 153 -11.04 12.52 -6.08
N PHE A 154 -12.23 11.92 -6.00
CA PHE A 154 -13.50 12.64 -6.07
C PHE A 154 -13.68 13.56 -4.88
N TYR A 155 -13.55 13.05 -3.66
CA TYR A 155 -13.65 13.84 -2.43
C TYR A 155 -12.58 14.93 -2.39
N TRP A 156 -11.35 14.63 -2.78
CA TRP A 156 -10.30 15.65 -2.90
C TRP A 156 -10.70 16.71 -3.93
N ARG A 157 -11.21 16.32 -5.10
CA ARG A 157 -11.61 17.25 -6.16
C ARG A 157 -12.78 18.14 -5.74
N VAL A 158 -13.74 17.62 -4.99
CA VAL A 158 -14.89 18.36 -4.45
C VAL A 158 -14.50 19.26 -3.29
N SER A 159 -13.61 18.81 -2.40
CA SER A 159 -13.11 19.60 -1.26
C SER A 159 -12.07 20.66 -1.65
N ARG A 160 -11.68 20.79 -2.92
CA ARG A 160 -10.69 21.80 -3.37
C ARG A 160 -11.32 23.19 -3.56
N ARG A 161 -11.33 23.96 -2.46
CA ARG A 161 -11.04 25.41 -2.48
C ARG A 161 -9.57 25.75 -2.24
N TYR A 162 -8.73 24.81 -1.80
CA TYR A 162 -7.32 25.09 -1.50
C TYR A 162 -6.37 24.00 -2.06
N VAL A 163 -5.46 24.44 -2.94
CA VAL A 163 -4.23 23.80 -3.45
C VAL A 163 -4.39 22.53 -4.31
N ARG A 164 -3.76 22.52 -5.51
CA ARG A 164 -3.65 21.37 -6.41
C ARG A 164 -2.35 20.58 -6.19
N PRO A 165 -2.40 19.39 -5.60
CA PRO A 165 -1.28 18.44 -5.67
C PRO A 165 -0.88 18.04 -7.09
N GLN A 166 0.42 17.87 -7.30
CA GLN A 166 1.04 17.56 -8.60
C GLN A 166 0.58 16.21 -9.19
N TRP A 167 0.28 15.19 -8.38
CA TRP A 167 -0.25 13.90 -8.86
C TRP A 167 -1.61 13.97 -9.58
N ALA A 168 -2.39 15.04 -9.39
CA ALA A 168 -3.62 15.28 -10.16
C ALA A 168 -3.35 15.66 -11.63
N LEU A 169 -2.11 16.06 -11.97
CA LEU A 169 -1.67 16.21 -13.36
C LEU A 169 -1.32 14.84 -13.98
N TYR A 170 -0.84 13.89 -13.17
CA TYR A 170 -0.47 12.55 -13.63
C TYR A 170 -1.68 11.63 -13.89
N SER A 171 -2.87 11.92 -13.35
CA SER A 171 -4.09 11.14 -13.67
C SER A 171 -4.57 11.34 -15.10
N VAL A 172 -4.26 12.48 -15.73
CA VAL A 172 -4.58 12.75 -17.14
C VAL A 172 -3.70 11.91 -18.07
N ASN A 173 -2.45 11.67 -17.68
CA ASN A 173 -1.53 10.87 -18.49
C ASN A 173 -1.81 9.37 -18.40
N TRP A 174 -2.29 8.84 -17.27
CA TRP A 174 -2.67 7.42 -17.18
C TRP A 174 -3.91 7.04 -18.00
N ALA A 175 -4.85 7.97 -18.19
CA ALA A 175 -5.98 7.76 -19.11
C ALA A 175 -5.55 7.81 -20.59
N ARG A 176 -4.51 8.57 -20.92
CA ARG A 176 -3.98 8.73 -22.28
C ARG A 176 -3.05 7.57 -22.69
N VAL A 177 -2.31 6.98 -21.74
CA VAL A 177 -1.43 5.82 -21.98
C VAL A 177 -2.20 4.54 -22.35
N LYS A 178 -3.51 4.46 -22.08
CA LYS A 178 -4.36 3.33 -22.48
C LYS A 178 -4.99 3.41 -23.87
N ILE A 179 -4.72 4.46 -24.65
CA ILE A 179 -5.28 4.63 -26.01
C ILE A 179 -4.23 4.32 -27.09
N GLN A 180 -3.00 3.94 -26.73
CA GLN A 180 -1.90 3.68 -27.68
C GLN A 180 -1.21 2.31 -27.53
N THR A 181 -1.85 1.33 -26.88
CA THR A 181 -1.46 -0.09 -26.91
C THR A 181 -2.68 -0.94 -27.14
#